data_AF-A0A349ANF9-F1
#
_entry.id   AF-A0A349ANF9-F1
#
_cell.length_a   1.000
_cell.length_b   1.000
_cell.length_c   1.000
_cell.angle_alpha   90.00
_cell.angle_beta   90.00
_cell.angle_gamma   90.00
#
_symmetry.space_group_name_H-M   'P 1'
#
loop_
_entity.id
_entity.type
_entity.pdbx_description
1 polymer ?
#
loop_
_entity_poly.entity_id
_entity_poly.type
_entity_poly.pdbx_seq_one_letter_code
_entity_poly.pdbx_strand_id
1 'polypeptide(L)' 'MVKKAFVSWSGGKDCCLACYRAADSGLDVRFLLNMAGEDGMRSRSHGLSKEVLEMQAEAMFLPIIQRKTSWDTYE' A
#
# COMPACT_ATOMS: atom_id res chain seq x y z
N MET A 1 -0.35 14.04 20.87
CA MET A 1 -0.83 14.04 19.47
C MET A 1 -0.63 12.65 18.90
N VAL A 2 -1.63 12.10 18.23
CA VAL A 2 -1.49 10.83 17.50
C VAL A 2 -0.70 11.09 16.22
N LYS A 3 0.31 10.27 15.91
CA LYS A 3 1.11 10.41 14.69
C LYS A 3 0.37 9.75 13.53
N LYS A 4 0.17 10.52 12.45
CA LYS A 4 -0.40 10.02 11.20
C LYS A 4 0.65 9.22 10.44
N ALA A 5 0.22 8.13 9.80
CA ALA A 5 1.08 7.28 9.00
C ALA A 5 0.37 6.80 7.73
N PHE A 6 1.17 6.37 6.76
CA PHE A 6 0.74 5.50 5.67
C PHE A 6 1.57 4.22 5.72
N VAL A 7 1.10 3.17 5.06
CA VAL A 7 1.85 1.92 4.95
C VAL A 7 2.24 1.70 3.49
N SER A 8 3.53 1.47 3.26
CA SER A 8 4.01 0.97 1.97
C SER A 8 3.44 -0.43 1.72
N TRP A 9 2.61 -0.56 0.69
CA TRP A 9 1.75 -1.71 0.47
C TRP A 9 2.14 -2.44 -0.81
N SER A 10 2.70 -3.64 -0.65
CA SER A 10 2.99 -4.55 -1.76
C SER A 10 1.90 -5.60 -1.99
N GLY A 11 0.95 -5.73 -1.05
CA GLY A 11 -0.12 -6.71 -1.02
C GLY A 11 0.24 -8.07 -0.40
N GLY A 12 1.46 -8.20 0.14
CA GLY A 12 1.94 -9.41 0.82
C GLY A 12 1.73 -9.43 2.33
N LYS A 13 2.00 -10.57 2.95
CA LYS A 13 1.88 -10.78 4.41
C LYS A 13 2.70 -9.79 5.24
N ASP A 14 3.87 -9.37 4.74
CA ASP A 14 4.81 -8.56 5.50
C ASP A 14 4.34 -7.10 5.63
N CYS A 15 3.79 -6.51 4.56
CA CYS A 15 3.18 -5.17 4.65
C CYS A 15 1.85 -5.20 5.43
N CYS A 16 1.10 -6.31 5.35
CA CYS A 16 -0.08 -6.53 6.18
C CYS A 16 0.27 -6.54 7.68
N LEU A 17 1.30 -7.31 8.07
CA LEU A 17 1.80 -7.34 9.44
C LEU A 17 2.34 -5.98 9.90
N ALA A 18 3.02 -5.24 9.03
CA ALA A 18 3.48 -3.88 9.32
C ALA A 18 2.30 -2.92 9.57
N CYS A 19 1.24 -3.01 8.76
CA CYS A 19 0.02 -2.22 8.95
C CYS A 19 -0.66 -2.53 10.29
N TYR A 20 -0.80 -3.82 10.60
CA TYR A 20 -1.35 -4.27 11.88
C TYR A 20 -0.55 -3.71 13.06
N ARG A 21 0.78 -3.89 13.06
CA ARG A 21 1.66 -3.40 14.13
C ARG A 21 1.64 -1.88 14.26
N ALA A 22 1.55 -1.15 13.14
CA ALA A 22 1.45 0.30 13.16
C ALA A 22 0.16 0.75 13.87
N ALA A 23 -0.99 0.18 13.49
CA ALA A 23 -2.27 0.47 14.12
C ALA A 23 -2.28 0.10 15.61
N ASP A 24 -1.78 -1.09 15.96
CA ASP A 24 -1.68 -1.59 17.34
C ASP A 24 -0.76 -0.71 18.22
N SER A 25 0.31 -0.16 17.64
CA SER A 25 1.19 0.81 18.32
C SER A 25 0.59 2.21 18.52
N GLY A 26 -0.64 2.43 18.07
CA GLY A 26 -1.35 3.71 18.17
C GLY A 26 -1.03 4.72 17.07
N LEU A 27 -0.47 4.27 15.93
CA LEU A 27 -0.37 5.12 14.74
C LEU A 27 -1.73 5.22 14.04
N ASP A 28 -2.05 6.42 13.59
CA ASP A 28 -3.23 6.69 12.79
C ASP A 28 -2.90 6.42 11.31
N VAL A 29 -3.04 5.15 10.91
CA VAL A 29 -2.81 4.70 9.52
C VAL A 29 -3.96 5.18 8.65
N ARG A 30 -3.68 6.13 7.75
CA ARG A 30 -4.71 6.82 6.96
C ARG A 30 -4.93 6.23 5.58
N PHE A 31 -3.91 5.61 5.00
CA PHE A 31 -3.98 5.03 3.66
C PHE A 31 -2.84 4.04 3.41
N LEU A 32 -3.04 3.22 2.39
CA LEU A 32 -2.03 2.33 1.81
C LEU A 32 -1.40 3.02 0.59
N LEU A 33 -0.09 2.94 0.44
CA LEU A 33 0.63 3.45 -0.74
C LEU A 33 1.21 2.26 -1.52
N ASN A 34 0.78 2.10 -2.77
CA ASN A 34 1.32 1.09 -3.67
C ASN A 34 2.05 1.72 -4.85
N MET A 35 3.27 1.25 -5.12
CA MET A 35 4.02 1.59 -6.32
C MET A 35 3.64 0.59 -7.42
N ALA A 36 3.08 1.11 -8.51
CA ALA A 36 2.67 0.37 -9.68
C ALA A 36 3.68 0.51 -10.81
N GLY A 37 3.65 -0.43 -11.75
CA GLY A 37 4.36 -0.30 -13.02
C GLY A 37 3.82 0.86 -13.86
N GLU A 38 4.42 1.07 -15.03
CA GLU A 38 4.13 2.21 -15.90
C GLU A 38 2.67 2.23 -16.40
N ASP A 39 2.07 1.05 -16.63
CA ASP A 39 0.67 0.93 -17.02
C ASP A 39 -0.31 1.22 -15.86
N GLY A 40 0.15 1.09 -14.62
CA GLY A 40 -0.65 1.21 -13.41
C GLY A 40 -1.56 0.01 -13.11
N MET A 41 -1.45 -1.08 -13.88
CA MET A 41 -2.34 -2.24 -13.77
C MET A 41 -1.80 -3.30 -12.83
N ARG A 42 -0.48 -3.29 -12.60
CA ARG A 42 0.18 -4.24 -11.70
C ARG A 42 1.09 -3.54 -10.71
N SER A 43 1.17 -4.11 -9.50
CA SER A 43 2.13 -3.72 -8.50
C SER A 43 3.54 -3.95 -9.02
N ARG A 44 4.44 -3.01 -8.76
CA ARG A 44 5.81 -3.12 -9.27
C ARG A 44 6.65 -4.16 -8.54
N SER A 45 6.31 -4.44 -7.28
CA SER A 45 7.06 -5.35 -6.42
C SER A 45 6.82 -6.81 -6.77
N HIS A 46 5.56 -7.25 -6.83
CA HIS A 46 5.19 -8.66 -7.00
C HIS A 46 4.21 -8.89 -8.16
N GLY A 47 3.95 -7.85 -8.96
CA GLY A 47 3.04 -7.95 -10.09
C GLY A 47 1.60 -8.26 -9.68
N LEU A 48 1.13 -7.90 -8.49
CA LEU A 48 -0.29 -8.10 -8.14
C LEU A 48 -1.18 -7.17 -8.97
N SER A 49 -2.35 -7.63 -9.41
CA SER A 49 -3.26 -6.75 -10.14
C SER A 49 -3.74 -5.60 -9.26
N LYS A 50 -4.02 -4.46 -9.89
CA LYS A 50 -4.65 -3.32 -9.23
C LYS A 50 -5.91 -3.71 -8.47
N GLU A 51 -6.77 -4.51 -9.10
CA GLU A 51 -8.03 -4.99 -8.51
C GLU A 51 -7.82 -5.78 -7.20
N VAL A 52 -6.82 -6.66 -7.14
CA VAL A 52 -6.50 -7.40 -5.91
C VAL A 52 -6.06 -6.46 -4.79
N LEU A 53 -5.26 -5.45 -5.11
CA LEU A 53 -4.82 -4.47 -4.13
C LEU A 53 -5.96 -3.57 -3.64
N GLU A 54 -6.89 -3.20 -4.53
CA GLU A 54 -8.10 -2.46 -4.19
C GLU A 54 -9.02 -3.27 -3.27
N MET A 55 -9.25 -4.56 -3.58
CA MET A 55 -10.03 -5.46 -2.71
C MET A 55 -9.41 -5.63 -1.33
N GLN A 56 -8.08 -5.71 -1.23
CA GLN A 56 -7.39 -5.75 0.06
C GLN A 56 -7.60 -4.47 0.87
N ALA A 57 -7.50 -3.30 0.21
CA ALA A 57 -7.69 -2.00 0.84
C ALA A 57 -9.14 -1.82 1.34
N GLU A 58 -10.11 -2.23 0.52
CA GLU A 58 -11.53 -2.25 0.87
C GLU A 58 -11.80 -3.14 2.09
N ALA A 59 -11.26 -4.35 2.12
CA ALA A 59 -11.40 -5.27 3.26
C ALA A 59 -10.81 -4.71 4.57
N MET A 60 -9.85 -3.77 4.46
CA MET A 60 -9.23 -3.10 5.60
C MET A 60 -9.90 -1.76 5.96
N PHE A 61 -10.93 -1.34 5.21
CA PHE A 61 -11.53 0.00 5.30
C PHE A 61 -10.51 1.14 5.17
N LEU A 62 -9.46 0.92 4.38
CA LEU A 62 -8.42 1.91 4.12
C LEU A 62 -8.43 2.30 2.64
N PRO A 63 -8.26 3.58 2.31
CA PRO A 63 -8.02 3.97 0.93
C PRO A 63 -6.62 3.51 0.48
N ILE A 64 -6.49 3.20 -0.82
CA ILE A 64 -5.20 2.91 -1.45
C ILE A 64 -4.86 3.97 -2.49
N ILE A 65 -3.64 4.49 -2.41
CA ILE A 65 -3.07 5.39 -3.40
C ILE A 65 -2.09 4.59 -4.23
N GLN A 66 -2.32 4.53 -5.54
CA GLN A 66 -1.39 3.94 -6.49
C GLN A 66 -0.60 5.02 -7.22
N ARG A 67 0.72 4.84 -7.27
CA ARG A 67 1.65 5.70 -8.01
C ARG A 67 2.38 4.89 -9.07
N LYS A 68 2.26 5.34 -10.32
CA LYS A 68 3.00 4.77 -11.46
C LYS A 68 4.46 5.16 -11.34
N THR A 69 5.35 4.22 -11.60
CA THR A 69 6.80 4.45 -11.58
C THR A 69 7.49 3.66 -12.70
N SER A 70 8.63 4.17 -13.15
CA SER A 70 9.62 3.49 -14.00
C SER A 70 10.93 3.32 -13.23
N TRP A 71 11.91 2.59 -13.76
CA TRP A 71 13.21 2.42 -13.06
C TRP A 71 13.91 3.76 -12.84
N ASP A 72 13.69 4.69 -13.76
CA ASP A 72 14.27 6.04 -13.70
C ASP A 72 13.52 7.00 -12.78
N THR A 73 12.28 6.67 -12.37
CA THR A 73 11.38 7.55 -11.60
C THR A 73 10.89 6.94 -10.29
N TYR A 74 11.59 5.91 -9.81
CA TYR A 74 11.17 5.18 -8.62
C TYR A 74 11.45 5.94 -7.32
N GLU A 75 12.59 6.63 -7.26
CA GLU A 75 13.00 7.51 -6.15
C GLU A 75 12.43 8.92 -6.33
#